data_AF-A0AAD6B6Y9-F1
#
_entry.id   AF-A0AAD6B6Y9-F1
#
_cell.length_a   1.000
_cell.length_b   1.000
_cell.length_c   1.000
_cell.angle_alpha   90.00
_cell.angle_beta   90.00
_cell.angle_gamma   90.00
#
_symmetry.space_group_name_H-M   'P 1'
#
loop_
_entity.id
_entity.type
_entity.pdbx_description
1 polymer ?
#
loop_
_entity_poly.entity_id
_entity_poly.type
_entity_poly.pdbx_seq_one_letter_code
_entity_poly.pdbx_strand_id
1 'polypeptide(L)'
;MSTLHKDAAVSTRDDRKPQMILDYNSNNGGVDCLDKLTGTYTCKRMTARWPLAVFHNMIDISAFNAYVVWTAINPAWNEGKHHVRRLFLAELGKALVTPVIQRRQSLPHTPASASLVKRVQNTPDTPPAASPQGQKRKRCKLCAPRDRKTSHACQK
;
A
#
# COMPACT_ATOMS: atom_id res chain seq x y z
N MET A 1 -13.13 -11.87 -33.70
CA MET A 1 -13.47 -10.93 -34.78
C MET A 1 -12.69 -9.65 -34.53
N SER A 2 -11.94 -9.14 -35.51
CA SER A 2 -11.18 -7.88 -35.38
C SER A 2 -11.53 -6.96 -36.54
N THR A 3 -11.74 -5.68 -36.24
CA THR A 3 -11.95 -4.63 -37.25
C THR A 3 -10.64 -3.95 -37.66
N LEU A 4 -9.55 -4.19 -36.91
CA LEU A 4 -8.21 -3.67 -37.18
C LEU A 4 -7.45 -4.52 -38.20
N HIS A 5 -7.50 -5.85 -38.02
CA HIS A 5 -6.83 -6.81 -38.88
C HIS A 5 -7.70 -7.08 -40.11
N LYS A 6 -7.27 -6.62 -41.28
CA LYS A 6 -7.98 -6.79 -42.57
C LYS A 6 -7.50 -8.00 -43.35
N ASP A 7 -6.38 -8.58 -42.96
CA ASP A 7 -5.67 -9.67 -43.59
C ASP A 7 -5.45 -10.83 -42.61
N ALA A 8 -5.16 -12.02 -43.16
CA ALA A 8 -4.91 -13.24 -42.39
C ALA A 8 -3.41 -13.39 -42.04
N ALA A 9 -2.75 -12.29 -41.65
CA ALA A 9 -1.33 -12.29 -41.34
C ALA A 9 -1.00 -13.28 -40.22
N VAL A 10 0.04 -14.09 -40.44
CA VAL A 10 0.53 -15.09 -39.50
C VAL A 10 1.87 -14.64 -38.94
N SER A 11 2.06 -14.80 -37.63
CA SER A 11 3.30 -14.43 -36.98
C SER A 11 4.48 -15.31 -37.41
N THR A 12 5.68 -14.76 -37.35
CA THR A 12 6.94 -15.46 -37.62
C THR A 12 7.43 -16.31 -36.45
N ARG A 13 6.66 -16.39 -35.35
CA ARG A 13 6.97 -17.23 -34.19
C ARG A 13 6.86 -18.71 -34.55
N ASP A 14 7.54 -19.55 -33.78
CA ASP A 14 7.51 -21.01 -33.95
C ASP A 14 6.09 -21.59 -33.86
N ASP A 15 5.22 -20.99 -33.07
CA ASP A 15 3.82 -21.42 -32.92
C ASP A 15 2.90 -20.97 -34.07
N ARG A 16 3.42 -20.17 -35.02
CA ARG A 16 2.73 -19.68 -36.23
C ARG A 16 1.29 -19.22 -35.96
N LYS A 17 1.07 -18.57 -34.82
CA LYS A 17 -0.25 -18.06 -34.48
C LYS A 17 -0.61 -16.86 -35.37
N PRO A 18 -1.87 -16.70 -35.79
CA PRO A 18 -2.35 -15.50 -36.44
C PRO A 18 -2.00 -14.25 -35.62
N GLN A 19 -1.57 -13.18 -36.29
CA GLN A 19 -1.19 -11.93 -35.62
C GLN A 19 -2.34 -11.38 -34.77
N MET A 20 -3.57 -11.47 -35.28
CA MET A 20 -4.80 -11.10 -34.57
C MET A 20 -4.94 -11.77 -33.19
N ILE A 21 -4.51 -13.04 -33.05
CA ILE A 21 -4.59 -13.78 -31.79
C ILE A 21 -3.51 -13.29 -30.82
N LEU A 22 -2.31 -12.98 -31.31
CA LEU A 22 -1.24 -12.45 -30.47
C LEU A 22 -1.60 -11.09 -29.89
N ASP A 23 -2.10 -10.19 -30.73
CA ASP A 23 -2.52 -8.85 -30.32
C ASP A 23 -3.65 -8.95 -29.30
N TYR A 24 -4.70 -9.73 -29.59
CA TYR A 24 -5.79 -10.00 -28.64
C TYR A 24 -5.26 -10.46 -27.28
N ASN A 25 -4.44 -11.52 -27.25
CA ASN A 25 -3.90 -12.06 -26.00
C ASN A 25 -3.02 -11.07 -25.25
N SER A 26 -2.31 -10.17 -25.94
CA SER A 26 -1.48 -9.15 -25.32
C SER A 26 -2.29 -8.06 -24.61
N ASN A 27 -3.50 -7.77 -25.09
CA ASN A 27 -4.33 -6.69 -24.57
C ASN A 27 -5.44 -7.14 -23.60
N ASN A 28 -5.85 -8.42 -23.61
CA ASN A 28 -6.98 -8.88 -22.79
C ASN A 28 -6.69 -9.00 -21.29
N GLY A 29 -5.42 -9.01 -20.89
CA GLY A 29 -5.06 -9.23 -19.49
C GLY A 29 -5.37 -8.06 -18.55
N GLY A 30 -5.76 -6.89 -19.06
CA GLY A 30 -5.89 -5.68 -18.26
C GLY A 30 -6.95 -5.78 -17.15
N VAL A 31 -8.16 -6.25 -17.50
CA VAL A 31 -9.28 -6.36 -16.55
C VAL A 31 -9.00 -7.44 -15.49
N ASP A 32 -8.54 -8.62 -15.92
CA ASP A 32 -8.21 -9.71 -15.00
C ASP A 32 -7.04 -9.35 -14.07
N CYS A 33 -6.06 -8.59 -14.58
CA CYS A 33 -4.96 -8.08 -13.78
C CYS A 33 -5.49 -7.11 -12.71
N LEU A 34 -6.36 -6.17 -13.07
CA LEU A 34 -6.99 -5.26 -12.12
C LEU A 34 -7.83 -6.01 -11.07
N ASP A 35 -8.62 -7.00 -11.46
CA ASP A 35 -9.43 -7.81 -10.55
C ASP A 35 -8.54 -8.56 -9.55
N LYS A 36 -7.48 -9.22 -10.03
CA LYS A 36 -6.48 -9.88 -9.17
C LYS A 36 -5.81 -8.90 -8.21
N LEU A 37 -5.45 -7.71 -8.70
CA LEU A 37 -4.78 -6.69 -7.92
C LEU A 37 -5.72 -6.13 -6.83
N THR A 38 -6.94 -5.75 -7.18
CA THR A 38 -7.93 -5.23 -6.21
C THR A 38 -8.36 -6.32 -5.21
N GLY A 39 -8.45 -7.58 -5.63
CA GLY A 39 -8.71 -8.71 -4.74
C GLY A 39 -7.63 -8.98 -3.69
N THR A 40 -6.35 -8.71 -4.01
CA THR A 40 -5.23 -8.96 -3.07
C THR A 40 -5.26 -8.04 -1.83
N TYR A 41 -5.72 -6.79 -1.99
CA TYR A 41 -5.79 -5.79 -0.92
C TYR A 41 -7.17 -5.13 -0.88
N THR A 42 -8.21 -5.95 -0.73
CA THR A 42 -9.60 -5.49 -0.74
C THR A 42 -10.06 -4.97 0.63
N CYS A 43 -10.88 -3.93 0.62
CA CYS A 43 -11.61 -3.43 1.78
C CYS A 43 -13.00 -4.06 1.94
N LYS A 44 -13.36 -5.02 1.08
CA LYS A 44 -14.67 -5.70 1.10
C LYS A 44 -14.90 -6.40 2.43
N ARG A 45 -16.12 -6.25 2.93
CA ARG A 45 -16.64 -6.97 4.10
C ARG A 45 -17.92 -7.69 3.73
N MET A 46 -18.19 -8.81 4.41
CA MET A 46 -19.47 -9.51 4.30
C MET A 46 -20.60 -8.54 4.63
N THR A 47 -21.57 -8.42 3.72
CA THR A 47 -22.70 -7.50 3.84
C THR A 47 -23.91 -8.08 3.12
N ALA A 48 -25.10 -7.94 3.71
CA ALA A 48 -26.38 -8.26 3.08
C ALA A 48 -26.94 -7.08 2.23
N ARG A 49 -26.26 -5.93 2.22
CA ARG A 49 -26.71 -4.72 1.53
C ARG A 49 -25.90 -4.52 0.25
N TRP A 50 -26.51 -4.79 -0.90
CA TRP A 50 -25.85 -4.68 -2.21
C TRP A 50 -25.20 -3.31 -2.49
N PRO A 51 -25.75 -2.15 -2.05
CA PRO A 51 -25.10 -0.86 -2.32
C PRO A 51 -23.75 -0.75 -1.62
N LEU A 52 -23.62 -1.36 -0.43
CA LEU A 52 -22.37 -1.37 0.31
C LEU A 52 -21.31 -2.24 -0.39
N ALA A 53 -21.72 -3.33 -1.05
CA ALA A 53 -20.81 -4.14 -1.85
C ALA A 53 -20.25 -3.33 -3.04
N VAL A 54 -21.10 -2.55 -3.71
CA VAL A 54 -20.68 -1.62 -4.78
C VAL A 54 -19.74 -0.55 -4.24
N PHE A 55 -20.04 0.03 -3.07
CA PHE A 55 -19.17 1.02 -2.43
C PHE A 55 -17.77 0.47 -2.11
N HIS A 56 -17.67 -0.77 -1.61
CA HIS A 56 -16.36 -1.40 -1.40
C HIS A 56 -15.57 -1.55 -2.71
N ASN A 57 -16.22 -1.94 -3.80
CA ASN A 57 -15.58 -1.99 -5.13
C ASN A 57 -15.06 -0.60 -5.54
N MET A 58 -15.86 0.45 -5.33
CA MET A 58 -15.46 1.82 -5.66
C MET A 58 -14.20 2.24 -4.88
N ILE A 59 -14.09 1.90 -3.60
CA ILE A 59 -12.89 2.18 -2.80
C ILE A 59 -11.67 1.46 -3.37
N ASP A 60 -11.77 0.15 -3.61
CA ASP A 60 -10.65 -0.67 -4.07
C ASP A 60 -10.13 -0.18 -5.45
N ILE A 61 -11.03 0.10 -6.39
CA ILE A 61 -10.69 0.62 -7.73
C ILE A 61 -10.08 2.02 -7.63
N SER A 62 -10.68 2.91 -6.83
CA SER A 62 -10.18 4.28 -6.67
C SER A 62 -8.79 4.31 -6.05
N ALA A 63 -8.53 3.48 -5.04
CA ALA A 63 -7.22 3.37 -4.41
C ALA A 63 -6.16 2.83 -5.38
N PHE A 64 -6.51 1.87 -6.24
CA PHE A 64 -5.61 1.39 -7.29
C PHE A 64 -5.33 2.46 -8.35
N ASN A 65 -6.35 3.17 -8.83
CA ASN A 65 -6.16 4.25 -9.80
C ASN A 65 -5.30 5.38 -9.23
N ALA A 66 -5.52 5.76 -7.98
CA ALA A 66 -4.68 6.74 -7.28
C ALA A 66 -3.21 6.27 -7.18
N TYR A 67 -2.99 4.97 -6.92
CA TYR A 67 -1.65 4.39 -6.93
C TYR A 67 -0.97 4.52 -8.30
N VAL A 68 -1.66 4.15 -9.38
CA VAL A 68 -1.14 4.24 -10.75
C VAL A 68 -0.71 5.68 -11.07
N VAL A 69 -1.60 6.65 -10.83
CA VAL A 69 -1.32 8.08 -11.03
C VAL A 69 -0.14 8.54 -10.18
N TRP A 70 -0.11 8.17 -8.90
CA TRP A 70 0.97 8.56 -7.99
C TRP A 70 2.34 8.06 -8.48
N THR A 71 2.43 6.78 -8.88
CA THR A 71 3.68 6.20 -9.36
C THR A 71 4.11 6.72 -10.73
N ALA A 72 3.16 7.14 -11.57
CA ALA A 72 3.46 7.77 -12.84
C ALA A 72 4.09 9.16 -12.64
N ILE A 73 3.61 9.91 -11.64
CA ILE A 73 4.15 11.23 -11.29
C ILE A 73 5.45 11.12 -10.48
N ASN A 74 5.57 10.09 -9.62
CA ASN A 74 6.68 9.93 -8.68
C ASN A 74 7.39 8.57 -8.86
N PRO A 75 8.14 8.35 -9.96
CA PRO A 75 8.73 7.05 -10.26
C PRO A 75 9.80 6.60 -9.25
N ALA A 76 10.51 7.55 -8.64
CA ALA A 76 11.53 7.26 -7.62
C ALA A 76 10.93 6.94 -6.23
N TRP A 77 9.62 7.12 -6.02
CA TRP A 77 8.98 6.89 -4.73
C TRP A 77 9.02 5.40 -4.37
N ASN A 78 9.71 5.05 -3.28
CA ASN A 78 9.91 3.68 -2.82
C ASN A 78 10.58 2.75 -3.87
N GLU A 79 11.46 3.31 -4.69
CA GLU A 79 12.26 2.56 -5.65
C GLU A 79 13.01 1.39 -5.00
N GLY A 80 13.12 0.27 -5.72
CA GLY A 80 13.77 -0.95 -5.24
C GLY A 80 12.96 -1.79 -4.24
N LYS A 81 11.76 -1.36 -3.82
CA LYS A 81 10.90 -2.16 -2.93
C LYS A 81 9.89 -3.00 -3.71
N HIS A 82 9.80 -4.29 -3.37
CA HIS A 82 8.83 -5.19 -3.99
C HIS A 82 7.37 -5.01 -3.52
N HIS A 83 7.13 -4.28 -2.43
CA HIS A 83 5.80 -4.11 -1.79
C HIS A 83 5.28 -2.68 -1.84
N VAL A 84 5.68 -1.91 -2.87
CA VAL A 84 5.31 -0.49 -3.09
C VAL A 84 3.81 -0.22 -2.98
N ARG A 85 2.96 -1.06 -3.58
CA ARG A 85 1.51 -0.89 -3.51
C ARG A 85 0.96 -1.00 -2.09
N ARG A 86 1.48 -1.92 -1.29
CA ARG A 86 1.08 -2.08 0.12
C ARG A 86 1.49 -0.84 0.93
N LEU A 87 2.67 -0.28 0.65
CA LEU A 87 3.12 0.97 1.27
C LEU A 87 2.19 2.12 0.89
N PHE A 88 1.80 2.20 -0.37
CA PHE A 88 0.90 3.26 -0.86
C PHE A 88 -0.43 3.20 -0.14
N LEU A 89 -1.05 2.03 -0.05
CA LEU A 89 -2.33 1.86 0.65
C LEU A 89 -2.21 2.18 2.16
N ALA A 90 -1.07 1.84 2.78
CA ALA A 90 -0.83 2.15 4.18
C ALA A 90 -0.64 3.66 4.42
N GLU A 91 0.06 4.36 3.52
CA GLU A 91 0.24 5.81 3.56
C GLU A 91 -1.07 6.54 3.27
N LEU A 92 -1.81 6.11 2.25
CA LEU A 92 -3.14 6.62 1.91
C LEU A 92 -4.10 6.50 3.10
N GLY A 93 -4.20 5.30 3.70
CA GLY A 93 -5.09 5.08 4.85
C GLY A 93 -4.72 5.96 6.05
N LYS A 94 -3.43 6.17 6.32
CA LYS A 94 -2.98 7.12 7.35
C LYS A 94 -3.37 8.55 6.98
N ALA A 95 -3.08 9.00 5.76
CA ALA A 95 -3.37 10.36 5.30
C ALA A 95 -4.87 10.70 5.41
N LEU A 96 -5.76 9.75 5.07
CA LEU A 96 -7.21 9.94 5.17
C LEU A 96 -7.71 10.01 6.62
N VAL A 97 -7.12 9.22 7.52
CA VAL A 97 -7.63 9.07 8.90
C VAL A 97 -7.01 10.05 9.89
N THR A 98 -5.75 10.48 9.67
CA THR A 98 -5.04 11.44 10.54
C THR A 98 -5.85 12.70 10.86
N PRO A 99 -6.41 13.46 9.89
CA PRO A 99 -7.15 14.69 10.20
C PRO A 99 -8.43 14.43 11.00
N VAL A 100 -9.02 13.24 10.87
CA VAL A 100 -10.18 12.80 11.66
C VAL A 100 -9.76 12.47 13.10
N ILE A 101 -8.61 11.82 13.28
CA ILE A 101 -8.05 11.54 14.61
C ILE A 101 -7.64 12.84 15.32
N GLN A 102 -7.03 13.79 14.60
CA GLN A 102 -6.62 15.07 15.18
C GLN A 102 -7.80 15.86 15.75
N ARG A 103 -8.94 15.90 15.04
CA ARG A 103 -10.16 16.62 15.49
C ARG A 103 -10.99 15.87 16.52
N ARG A 104 -10.64 14.63 16.85
CA ARG A 104 -11.41 13.80 17.79
C ARG A 104 -11.29 14.35 19.21
N GLN A 105 -12.42 14.72 19.81
CA GLN A 105 -12.48 15.22 21.18
C GLN A 105 -12.48 14.10 22.23
N SER A 106 -13.17 12.98 21.95
CA SER A 106 -13.31 11.87 22.90
C SER A 106 -12.31 10.75 22.64
N LEU A 107 -11.62 10.33 23.71
CA LEU A 107 -10.72 9.19 23.66
C LEU A 107 -11.51 7.89 23.55
N PRO A 108 -11.05 6.93 22.73
CA PRO A 108 -11.57 5.57 22.73
C PRO A 108 -11.47 4.92 24.11
N HIS A 109 -12.40 4.02 24.44
CA HIS A 109 -12.38 3.27 25.71
C HIS A 109 -11.21 2.30 25.83
N THR A 110 -10.70 1.78 24.71
CA THR A 110 -9.61 0.81 24.75
C THR A 110 -8.27 1.52 24.95
N PRO A 111 -7.41 1.05 25.89
CA PRO A 111 -6.11 1.69 26.15
C PRO A 111 -5.23 1.79 24.90
N ALA A 112 -5.25 0.77 24.03
CA ALA A 112 -4.47 0.75 22.80
C ALA A 112 -4.90 1.85 21.81
N SER A 113 -6.21 2.01 21.59
CA SER A 113 -6.72 3.03 20.68
C SER A 113 -6.59 4.43 21.28
N ALA A 114 -6.79 4.59 22.59
CA ALA A 114 -6.55 5.86 23.28
C ALA A 114 -5.09 6.30 23.16
N SER A 115 -4.14 5.36 23.34
CA SER A 115 -2.71 5.64 23.17
C SER A 115 -2.36 6.04 21.73
N LEU A 116 -2.99 5.41 20.74
CA LEU A 116 -2.81 5.77 19.33
C LEU A 116 -3.34 7.18 19.03
N VAL A 117 -4.54 7.53 19.51
CA VAL A 117 -5.14 8.86 19.32
C VAL A 117 -4.25 9.93 19.95
N LYS A 118 -3.83 9.73 21.21
CA LYS A 118 -2.90 10.65 21.88
C LYS A 118 -1.61 10.83 21.10
N ARG A 119 -1.03 9.75 20.57
CA ARG A 119 0.21 9.84 19.78
C ARG A 119 0.03 10.68 18.51
N VAL A 120 -1.07 10.50 17.79
CA VAL A 120 -1.35 11.26 16.55
C VAL A 120 -1.71 12.72 16.84
N GLN A 121 -2.35 13.01 17.98
CA GLN A 121 -2.66 14.38 18.40
C GLN A 121 -1.44 15.13 18.94
N ASN A 122 -0.49 14.41 19.54
CA ASN A 122 0.72 15.00 20.13
C ASN A 122 1.92 15.05 19.17
N THR A 123 1.82 14.50 17.96
CA THR A 123 2.85 14.71 16.93
C THR A 123 2.75 16.15 16.44
N PRO A 124 3.75 17.02 16.69
CA PRO A 124 3.80 18.30 16.00
C PRO A 124 3.88 18.06 14.49
N ASP A 125 3.32 18.99 13.69
CA ASP A 125 3.41 19.02 12.21
C ASP A 125 4.85 19.28 11.73
N THR A 126 5.80 18.47 12.19
CA THR A 126 7.21 18.52 11.77
C THR A 126 7.48 17.34 10.84
N PRO A 127 8.02 17.56 9.63
CA PRO A 127 8.49 16.46 8.78
C PRO A 127 9.49 15.61 9.58
N PRO A 128 9.51 14.27 9.37
CA PRO A 128 10.31 13.38 10.19
C PRO A 128 11.79 13.74 10.04
N ALA A 129 12.35 14.33 11.11
CA ALA A 129 13.80 14.45 11.24
C ALA A 129 14.39 13.04 11.17
N ALA A 130 15.38 12.87 10.30
CA ALA A 130 16.07 11.61 10.07
C ALA A 130 16.47 10.98 11.41
N SER A 131 15.96 9.78 11.68
CA SER A 131 16.43 8.97 12.81
C SER A 131 17.94 8.79 12.69
N PRO A 132 18.73 9.01 13.75
CA PRO A 132 20.16 8.71 13.71
C PRO A 132 20.37 7.20 13.54
N GLN A 133 20.54 6.77 12.29
CA GLN A 133 21.02 5.44 11.95
C GLN A 133 22.48 5.35 12.41
N GLY A 134 22.79 4.39 13.29
CA GLY A 134 24.19 4.01 13.56
C GLY A 134 24.66 3.91 15.02
N GLN A 135 23.79 4.05 16.03
CA GLN A 135 24.25 3.87 17.41
C GLN A 135 24.55 2.38 17.70
N LYS A 136 25.84 2.04 17.87
CA LYS A 136 26.29 0.70 18.29
C LYS A 136 25.64 0.31 19.63
N ARG A 137 25.08 -0.90 19.71
CA ARG A 137 24.44 -1.43 20.92
C ARG A 137 25.47 -1.51 22.06
N LYS A 138 25.13 -0.98 23.23
CA LYS A 138 26.01 -0.94 24.42
C LYS A 138 25.60 -2.03 25.42
N ARG A 139 26.49 -2.45 26.32
CA ARG A 139 26.17 -3.45 27.35
C ARG A 139 25.17 -2.88 28.36
N CYS A 140 24.14 -3.66 28.68
CA CYS A 140 23.15 -3.31 29.69
C CYS A 140 23.78 -3.37 31.10
N LYS A 141 23.72 -2.27 31.85
CA LYS A 141 24.25 -2.19 33.21
C LYS A 141 23.51 -3.09 34.21
N LEU A 142 22.21 -3.31 34.00
CA LEU A 142 21.35 -4.09 34.91
C LEU A 142 21.49 -5.61 34.73
N CYS A 143 22.08 -6.06 33.62
CA CYS A 143 22.18 -7.49 33.28
C CYS A 143 23.55 -8.10 33.60
N ALA A 144 24.43 -7.41 34.34
CA ALA A 144 25.68 -8.01 34.81
C ALA A 144 25.39 -9.24 35.69
N PRO A 145 26.12 -10.36 35.54
CA PRO A 145 27.37 -10.53 34.80
C PRO A 145 27.23 -10.93 33.31
N ARG A 146 26.02 -11.07 32.75
CA ARG A 146 25.84 -11.52 31.35
C ARG A 146 26.09 -10.36 30.37
N ASP A 147 26.78 -10.61 29.26
CA ASP A 147 27.02 -9.58 28.23
C ASP A 147 25.81 -9.38 27.30
N ARG A 148 24.71 -8.85 27.86
CA ARG A 148 23.53 -8.47 27.07
C ARG A 148 23.69 -7.06 26.51
N LYS A 149 23.69 -6.91 25.19
CA LYS A 149 23.70 -5.61 24.49
C LYS A 149 22.28 -5.05 24.36
N THR A 150 22.12 -3.74 24.55
CA THR A 150 20.86 -3.01 24.40
C THR A 150 21.04 -1.79 23.48
N SER A 151 20.01 -1.46 22.71
CA SER A 151 19.86 -0.23 21.94
C SER A 151 19.11 0.87 22.70
N HIS A 152 18.60 0.56 23.89
CA HIS A 152 17.85 1.50 24.72
C HIS A 152 18.80 2.16 25.74
N ALA A 153 18.76 3.49 25.80
CA ALA A 153 19.41 4.29 26.82
C ALA A 153 18.36 4.82 27.79
N CYS A 154 18.65 4.79 29.09
CA CYS A 154 17.81 5.47 30.08
C CYS A 154 18.02 6.98 29.92
N GLN A 155 16.93 7.72 29.70
CA GLN A 155 16.95 9.18 29.78
C GLN A 155 16.74 9.57 31.25
N LYS A 156 17.49 10.58 31.70
CA LYS A 156 17.36 11.11 33.07
C LYS A 156 16.00 11.74 33.29
#